data_AF-A0A7H0LP77-F1
#
_entry.id   AF-A0A7H0LP77-F1
#
_cell.length_a   1.000
_cell.length_b   1.000
_cell.length_c   1.000
_cell.angle_alpha   90.00
_cell.angle_beta   90.00
_cell.angle_gamma   90.00
#
_symmetry.space_group_name_H-M   'P 1'
#
loop_
_entity.id
_entity.type
_entity.pdbx_description
1 polymer ?
#
loop_
_entity_poly.entity_id
_entity_poly.type
_entity_poly.pdbx_seq_one_letter_code
_entity_poly.pdbx_strand_id
1 'polypeptide(L)'
;MTMTFFATQSDIAQVWQWLFDVPEMKLFEGYSRPDKPNRWFEGWDVVSRYLDDGGWTLTAWPQGVGGQPRIDRITFTPEMQRELGGKGRTILLSPACIRVNRNNDQMGCLADSSITCWTEKGARGQSIFPEEFLDEVDWVKLRSIIGKIQRQITKASPAKLRACPIMPDAFEKLQAGEIRIWNWGTACDFSSPLIMVR
;
A
#
# COMPACT_ATOMS: atom_id res chain seq x y z
N MET A 1 8.45 7.64 -3.98
CA MET A 1 8.41 8.16 -2.60
C MET A 1 7.79 7.09 -1.74
N THR A 2 8.42 6.83 -0.59
CA THR A 2 8.08 5.69 0.26
C THR A 2 8.13 6.13 1.70
N MET A 3 7.15 5.69 2.49
CA MET A 3 7.20 5.72 3.95
C MET A 3 7.00 4.31 4.47
N THR A 4 7.84 3.90 5.43
CA THR A 4 7.75 2.63 6.13
C THR A 4 7.19 2.83 7.54
N PHE A 5 6.39 1.88 8.01
CA PHE A 5 5.75 1.91 9.32
C PHE A 5 5.35 0.48 9.75
N PHE A 6 5.25 0.22 11.05
CA PHE A 6 4.77 -1.06 11.56
C PHE A 6 3.26 -1.00 11.78
N ALA A 7 2.55 -1.94 11.18
CA ALA A 7 1.09 -1.95 11.13
C ALA A 7 0.57 -3.38 11.04
N THR A 8 -0.46 -3.69 11.82
CA THR A 8 -1.23 -4.93 11.66
C THR A 8 -2.24 -4.82 10.53
N GLN A 9 -3.05 -5.86 10.33
CA GLN A 9 -4.15 -5.80 9.38
C GLN A 9 -5.15 -4.68 9.70
N SER A 10 -5.49 -4.47 10.97
CA SER A 10 -6.38 -3.40 11.42
C SER A 10 -5.82 -2.02 11.07
N ASP A 11 -4.54 -1.80 11.33
CA ASP A 11 -3.87 -0.54 11.01
C ASP A 11 -3.81 -0.30 9.48
N ILE A 12 -3.58 -1.35 8.69
CA ILE A 12 -3.56 -1.26 7.22
C ILE A 12 -4.95 -0.93 6.67
N ALA A 13 -6.01 -1.53 7.20
CA ALA A 13 -7.37 -1.15 6.86
C ALA A 13 -7.63 0.33 7.17
N GLN A 14 -7.16 0.83 8.31
CA GLN A 14 -7.28 2.25 8.65
C GLN A 14 -6.55 3.18 7.65
N VAL A 15 -5.35 2.80 7.19
CA VAL A 15 -4.61 3.56 6.17
C VAL A 15 -5.35 3.57 4.83
N TRP A 16 -5.96 2.44 4.44
CA TRP A 16 -6.80 2.38 3.25
C TRP A 16 -8.05 3.24 3.37
N GLN A 17 -8.66 3.31 4.55
CA GLN A 17 -9.80 4.19 4.81
C GLN A 17 -9.39 5.66 4.65
N TRP A 18 -8.26 6.06 5.21
CA TRP A 18 -7.75 7.42 5.03
C TRP A 18 -7.49 7.78 3.57
N LEU A 19 -7.01 6.83 2.76
CA LEU A 19 -6.89 7.02 1.32
C LEU A 19 -8.26 7.16 0.66
N PHE A 20 -9.21 6.29 1.00
CA PHE A 20 -10.59 6.33 0.48
C PHE A 20 -11.28 7.67 0.76
N ASP A 21 -11.05 8.23 1.95
CA ASP A 21 -11.62 9.52 2.37
C ASP A 21 -10.99 10.74 1.66
N VAL A 22 -9.90 10.55 0.89
CA VAL A 22 -9.35 11.63 0.06
C VAL A 22 -10.33 11.93 -1.08
N PRO A 23 -10.70 13.21 -1.30
CA PRO A 23 -11.59 13.58 -2.39
C PRO A 23 -11.10 13.05 -3.76
N GLU A 24 -12.03 12.51 -4.54
CA GLU A 24 -11.77 11.93 -5.87
C GLU A 24 -10.84 10.71 -5.86
N MET A 25 -10.54 10.12 -4.70
CA MET A 25 -9.81 8.86 -4.65
C MET A 25 -10.68 7.72 -5.20
N LYS A 26 -10.10 6.93 -6.10
CA LYS A 26 -10.66 5.67 -6.55
C LYS A 26 -9.79 4.54 -6.05
N LEU A 27 -10.42 3.47 -5.59
CA LEU A 27 -9.74 2.24 -5.22
C LEU A 27 -10.09 1.14 -6.24
N PHE A 28 -9.10 0.33 -6.60
CA PHE A 28 -9.28 -0.80 -7.51
C PHE A 28 -8.26 -1.92 -7.23
N GLU A 29 -8.53 -3.11 -7.74
CA GLU A 29 -7.55 -4.20 -7.77
C GLU A 29 -6.42 -3.85 -8.76
N GLY A 30 -5.19 -3.72 -8.30
CA GLY A 30 -4.03 -3.47 -9.15
C GLY A 30 -3.78 -4.61 -10.14
N TYR A 31 -4.07 -5.85 -9.74
CA TYR A 31 -4.08 -7.04 -10.60
C TYR A 31 -5.43 -7.71 -10.51
N SER A 32 -6.01 -8.03 -11.66
CA SER A 32 -7.27 -8.78 -11.72
C SER A 32 -7.05 -10.25 -11.34
N ARG A 33 -8.15 -10.92 -11.04
CA ARG A 33 -8.20 -12.39 -11.07
C ARG A 33 -7.95 -12.90 -12.50
N PRO A 34 -7.46 -14.15 -12.67
CA PRO A 34 -7.24 -14.73 -13.99
C PRO A 34 -8.47 -14.62 -14.90
N ASP A 35 -8.27 -14.10 -16.12
CA ASP A 35 -9.30 -13.87 -17.15
C ASP A 35 -10.53 -13.05 -16.70
N LYS A 36 -10.38 -12.24 -15.64
CA LYS A 36 -11.40 -11.27 -15.19
C LYS A 36 -10.89 -9.84 -15.37
N PRO A 37 -11.78 -8.84 -15.49
CA PRO A 37 -11.39 -7.44 -15.37
C PRO A 37 -11.00 -7.11 -13.92
N ASN A 38 -10.22 -6.05 -13.73
CA ASN A 38 -9.95 -5.49 -12.42
C ASN A 38 -11.25 -4.96 -11.80
N ARG A 39 -11.47 -5.23 -10.52
CA ARG A 39 -12.60 -4.66 -9.78
C ARG A 39 -12.30 -3.22 -9.35
N TRP A 40 -13.27 -2.34 -9.54
CA TRP A 40 -13.32 -1.01 -8.94
C TRP A 40 -14.22 -1.04 -7.70
N PHE A 41 -13.84 -0.31 -6.66
CA PHE A 41 -14.57 -0.28 -5.40
C PHE A 41 -15.30 1.06 -5.25
N GLU A 42 -16.62 0.99 -5.13
CA GLU A 42 -17.50 2.17 -5.06
C GLU A 42 -17.82 2.60 -3.61
N GLY A 43 -17.52 1.75 -2.63
CA GLY A 43 -17.83 1.98 -1.22
C GLY A 43 -16.85 1.29 -0.29
N TRP A 44 -16.61 1.90 0.88
CA TRP A 44 -15.69 1.39 1.89
C TRP A 44 -16.11 0.02 2.44
N ASP A 45 -17.40 -0.25 2.57
CA ASP A 45 -17.94 -1.54 3.00
C ASP A 45 -17.53 -2.68 2.06
N VAL A 46 -17.40 -2.40 0.76
CA VAL A 46 -16.93 -3.36 -0.24
C VAL A 46 -15.42 -3.55 -0.15
N VAL A 47 -14.68 -2.47 0.13
CA VAL A 47 -13.23 -2.50 0.32
C VAL A 47 -12.87 -3.30 1.58
N SER A 48 -13.52 -3.03 2.71
CA SER A 48 -13.31 -3.73 3.97
C SER A 48 -13.50 -5.23 3.80
N ARG A 49 -14.65 -5.65 3.22
CA ARG A 49 -14.92 -7.07 2.94
C ARG A 49 -13.87 -7.69 2.03
N TYR A 50 -13.41 -6.97 1.01
CA TYR A 50 -12.35 -7.46 0.13
C TYR A 50 -11.02 -7.68 0.87
N LEU A 51 -10.66 -6.81 1.82
CA LEU A 51 -9.47 -6.96 2.66
C LEU A 51 -9.63 -8.13 3.64
N ASP A 52 -10.82 -8.29 4.24
CA ASP A 52 -11.15 -9.37 5.17
C ASP A 52 -11.12 -10.75 4.48
N ASP A 53 -11.53 -10.81 3.21
CA ASP A 53 -11.45 -11.99 2.34
C ASP A 53 -10.00 -12.32 1.90
N GLY A 54 -9.00 -11.60 2.41
CA GLY A 54 -7.58 -11.80 2.09
C GLY A 54 -7.13 -11.12 0.79
N GLY A 55 -7.88 -10.15 0.28
CA GLY A 55 -7.49 -9.34 -0.86
C GLY A 55 -6.27 -8.47 -0.56
N TRP A 56 -5.23 -8.53 -1.41
CA TRP A 56 -3.95 -7.87 -1.16
C TRP A 56 -3.44 -7.00 -2.32
N THR A 57 -4.16 -6.94 -3.43
CA THR A 57 -3.73 -6.20 -4.63
C THR A 57 -4.35 -4.80 -4.73
N LEU A 58 -4.89 -4.24 -3.64
CA LEU A 58 -5.58 -2.96 -3.66
C LEU A 58 -4.63 -1.80 -4.07
N THR A 59 -5.13 -0.90 -4.91
CA THR A 59 -4.40 0.29 -5.40
C THR A 59 -5.32 1.50 -5.32
N ALA A 60 -4.75 2.61 -4.86
CA ALA A 60 -5.39 3.92 -4.83
C ALA A 60 -4.96 4.76 -6.04
N TRP A 61 -5.90 5.46 -6.64
CA TRP A 61 -5.65 6.41 -7.72
C TRP A 61 -6.48 7.68 -7.52
N PRO A 62 -5.82 8.83 -7.33
CA PRO A 62 -6.50 10.11 -7.25
C PRO A 62 -6.89 10.57 -8.66
N GLN A 63 -8.18 10.46 -9.00
CA GLN A 63 -8.68 10.63 -10.38
C GLN A 63 -8.33 11.99 -10.98
N GLY A 64 -8.37 13.08 -10.20
CA GLY A 64 -8.03 14.43 -10.65
C GLY A 64 -6.55 14.81 -10.51
N VAL A 65 -5.62 13.84 -10.51
CA VAL A 65 -4.18 14.07 -10.31
C VAL A 65 -3.32 13.46 -11.42
N GLY A 66 -3.81 12.46 -12.13
CA GLY A 66 -3.12 11.94 -13.30
C GLY A 66 -4.11 11.45 -14.33
N GLY A 67 -3.63 11.21 -15.54
CA GLY A 67 -4.43 10.59 -16.58
C GLY A 67 -5.04 9.25 -16.16
N GLN A 68 -6.06 8.84 -16.91
CA GLN A 68 -6.78 7.58 -16.71
C GLN A 68 -5.78 6.39 -16.64
N PRO A 69 -5.93 5.45 -15.69
CA PRO A 69 -5.05 4.29 -15.63
C PRO A 69 -5.11 3.50 -16.94
N ARG A 70 -3.93 3.15 -17.45
CA ARG A 70 -3.79 2.30 -18.62
C ARG A 70 -4.03 0.85 -18.23
N ILE A 71 -4.75 0.15 -19.09
CA ILE A 71 -4.95 -1.30 -18.99
C ILE A 71 -3.80 -1.97 -19.74
N ASP A 72 -3.14 -2.91 -19.08
CA ASP A 72 -2.18 -3.81 -19.71
C ASP A 72 -2.53 -5.28 -19.39
N ARG A 73 -2.07 -6.21 -20.20
CA ARG A 73 -2.39 -7.64 -20.10
C ARG A 73 -1.14 -8.47 -19.92
N ILE A 74 -1.10 -9.19 -18.81
CA ILE A 74 -0.07 -10.19 -18.53
C ILE A 74 -0.56 -11.53 -19.03
N THR A 75 0.15 -12.11 -20.00
CA THR A 75 -0.07 -13.49 -20.44
C THR A 75 0.67 -14.45 -19.52
N PHE A 76 -0.01 -15.50 -19.06
CA PHE A 76 0.58 -16.53 -18.20
C PHE A 76 1.36 -17.55 -19.03
N THR A 77 2.46 -18.06 -18.46
CA THR A 77 3.18 -19.21 -19.04
C THR A 77 2.32 -20.47 -18.96
N PRO A 78 2.58 -21.52 -19.78
CA PRO A 78 1.82 -22.77 -19.72
C PRO A 78 1.73 -23.40 -18.32
N GLU A 79 2.77 -23.26 -17.50
CA GLU A 79 2.81 -23.70 -16.10
C GLU A 79 1.79 -22.92 -15.25
N MET A 80 1.84 -21.59 -15.31
CA MET A 80 0.91 -20.73 -14.58
C MET A 80 -0.53 -20.90 -15.03
N GLN A 81 -0.76 -21.17 -16.32
CA GLN A 81 -2.10 -21.47 -16.83
C GLN A 81 -2.68 -22.75 -16.19
N ARG A 82 -1.84 -23.80 -16.02
CA ARG A 82 -2.23 -25.04 -15.36
C ARG A 82 -2.50 -24.84 -13.86
N GLU A 83 -1.69 -24.02 -13.20
CA GLU A 83 -1.82 -23.76 -11.76
C GLU A 83 -3.02 -22.85 -11.43
N LEU A 84 -3.20 -21.76 -12.18
CA LEU A 84 -4.15 -20.70 -11.87
C LEU A 84 -5.46 -20.77 -12.67
N GLY A 85 -5.55 -21.68 -13.64
CA GLY A 85 -6.78 -21.93 -14.40
C GLY A 85 -7.22 -20.79 -15.33
N GLY A 86 -6.30 -19.95 -15.80
CA GLY A 86 -6.60 -18.86 -16.73
C GLY A 86 -5.42 -18.51 -17.63
N LYS A 87 -5.65 -17.76 -18.72
CA LYS A 87 -4.63 -17.43 -19.74
C LYS A 87 -3.75 -16.23 -19.37
N GLY A 88 -4.21 -15.44 -18.42
CA GLY A 88 -3.52 -14.22 -18.02
C GLY A 88 -4.33 -13.40 -17.03
N ARG A 89 -3.85 -12.20 -16.75
CA ARG A 89 -4.55 -11.21 -15.92
C ARG A 89 -4.35 -9.80 -16.45
N THR A 90 -5.23 -8.91 -16.02
CA THR A 90 -5.21 -7.50 -16.36
C THR A 90 -4.53 -6.72 -15.24
N ILE A 91 -3.71 -5.74 -15.59
CA ILE A 91 -3.09 -4.81 -14.66
C ILE A 91 -3.54 -3.38 -15.00
N LEU A 92 -3.88 -2.61 -13.96
CA LEU A 92 -4.19 -1.19 -14.07
C LEU A 92 -2.98 -0.38 -13.62
N LEU A 93 -2.47 0.46 -14.52
CA LEU A 93 -1.22 1.18 -14.37
C LEU A 93 -1.42 2.68 -14.52
N SER A 94 -0.98 3.44 -13.52
CA SER A 94 -0.86 4.89 -13.61
C SER A 94 0.39 5.35 -12.86
N PRO A 95 1.12 6.36 -13.37
CA PRO A 95 2.19 7.02 -12.61
C PRO A 95 1.68 7.67 -11.32
N ALA A 96 0.38 7.98 -11.22
CA ALA A 96 -0.24 8.55 -10.04
C ALA A 96 -0.75 7.50 -9.03
N CYS A 97 -0.55 6.20 -9.27
CA CYS A 97 -0.99 5.16 -8.33
C CYS A 97 -0.26 5.26 -6.99
N ILE A 98 -1.03 5.06 -5.92
CA ILE A 98 -0.59 4.93 -4.54
C ILE A 98 -0.85 3.49 -4.09
N ARG A 99 0.16 2.84 -3.51
CA ARG A 99 0.06 1.45 -3.04
C ARG A 99 0.40 1.39 -1.56
N VAL A 100 -0.36 0.60 -0.82
CA VAL A 100 -0.04 0.21 0.56
C VAL A 100 0.32 -1.27 0.54
N ASN A 101 1.55 -1.58 0.93
CA ASN A 101 2.04 -2.94 1.02
C ASN A 101 2.15 -3.30 2.50
N ARG A 102 1.33 -4.27 2.94
CA ARG A 102 1.57 -4.97 4.19
C ARG A 102 2.61 -6.05 3.93
N ASN A 103 3.73 -6.00 4.65
CA ASN A 103 4.71 -7.08 4.56
C ASN A 103 4.27 -8.22 5.49
N ASN A 104 4.56 -9.45 5.10
CA ASN A 104 4.25 -10.62 5.92
C ASN A 104 5.16 -10.68 7.15
N ASP A 105 4.78 -11.49 8.13
CA ASP A 105 5.61 -11.74 9.29
C ASP A 105 6.97 -12.32 8.86
N GLN A 106 8.05 -11.74 9.40
CA GLN A 106 9.42 -12.17 9.15
C GLN A 106 9.98 -12.78 10.43
N MET A 107 10.35 -14.06 10.36
CA MET A 107 10.86 -14.81 11.52
C MET A 107 9.93 -14.75 12.75
N GLY A 108 8.61 -14.82 12.52
CA GLY A 108 7.60 -14.71 13.58
C GLY A 108 7.49 -13.32 14.22
N CYS A 109 7.98 -12.29 13.54
CA CYS A 109 7.89 -10.89 13.96
C CYS A 109 7.16 -10.08 12.91
N LEU A 110 6.44 -9.04 13.34
CA LEU A 110 5.79 -8.09 12.45
C LEU A 110 6.84 -7.33 11.64
N ALA A 111 6.80 -7.47 10.32
CA ALA A 111 7.65 -6.71 9.41
C ALA A 111 7.06 -5.32 9.11
N ASP A 112 7.91 -4.42 8.62
CA ASP A 112 7.48 -3.08 8.24
C ASP A 112 6.58 -3.13 6.99
N SER A 113 5.49 -2.39 7.06
CA SER A 113 4.63 -2.07 5.93
C SER A 113 5.10 -0.79 5.25
N SER A 114 4.63 -0.55 4.03
CA SER A 114 4.97 0.67 3.30
C SER A 114 3.80 1.27 2.56
N ILE A 115 3.81 2.60 2.44
CA ILE A 115 3.00 3.32 1.46
C ILE A 115 3.93 3.92 0.41
N THR A 116 3.62 3.69 -0.86
CA THR A 116 4.48 4.02 -2.00
C THR A 116 3.71 4.70 -3.11
N CYS A 117 4.36 5.67 -3.77
CA CYS A 117 3.91 6.25 -5.03
C CYS A 117 5.15 6.69 -5.83
N TRP A 118 5.01 6.99 -7.11
CA TRP A 118 6.11 7.57 -7.86
C TRP A 118 6.45 8.98 -7.38
N THR A 119 7.72 9.36 -7.51
CA THR A 119 8.11 10.78 -7.62
C THR A 119 8.28 11.10 -9.10
N GLU A 120 8.13 12.36 -9.48
CA GLU A 120 8.36 12.80 -10.87
C GLU A 120 9.72 12.32 -11.40
N LYS A 121 10.79 12.63 -10.68
CA LYS A 121 12.16 12.19 -11.03
C LYS A 121 12.26 10.67 -11.18
N GLY A 122 11.61 9.91 -10.29
CA GLY A 122 11.63 8.45 -10.33
C GLY A 122 10.85 7.91 -11.53
N ALA A 123 9.69 8.49 -11.82
CA ALA A 123 8.86 8.07 -12.95
C ALA A 123 9.56 8.34 -14.29
N ARG A 124 10.08 9.56 -14.48
CA ARG A 124 10.81 9.92 -15.72
C ARG A 124 12.09 9.09 -15.91
N GLY A 125 12.77 8.73 -14.81
CA GLY A 125 14.03 7.97 -14.90
C GLY A 125 13.89 6.46 -15.00
N GLN A 126 12.78 5.87 -14.54
CA GLN A 126 12.69 4.42 -14.31
C GLN A 126 11.35 3.79 -14.68
N SER A 127 10.32 4.59 -14.96
CA SER A 127 9.02 4.01 -15.29
C SER A 127 8.95 3.55 -16.73
N ILE A 128 7.98 2.69 -17.01
CA ILE A 128 7.62 2.25 -18.36
C ILE A 128 6.67 3.23 -19.06
N PHE A 129 6.30 4.34 -18.41
CA PHE A 129 5.32 5.28 -18.94
C PHE A 129 5.99 6.25 -19.91
N PRO A 130 5.33 6.56 -21.04
CA PRO A 130 5.84 7.56 -21.97
C PRO A 130 5.72 8.97 -21.37
N GLU A 131 6.57 9.90 -21.80
CA GLU A 131 6.69 11.24 -21.22
C GLU A 131 5.36 12.00 -21.25
N GLU A 132 4.55 11.87 -22.31
CA GLU A 132 3.26 12.58 -22.41
C GLU A 132 2.31 12.16 -21.28
N PHE A 133 2.36 10.89 -20.86
CA PHE A 133 1.55 10.40 -19.74
C PHE A 133 2.09 10.83 -18.38
N LEU A 134 3.40 11.08 -18.28
CA LEU A 134 4.02 11.65 -17.08
C LEU A 134 3.73 13.14 -16.94
N ASP A 135 3.56 13.85 -18.06
CA ASP A 135 3.21 15.28 -18.10
C ASP A 135 1.75 15.54 -17.71
N GLU A 136 0.86 14.55 -17.86
CA GLU A 136 -0.52 14.61 -17.36
C GLU A 136 -0.62 14.55 -15.83
N VAL A 137 0.46 14.23 -15.12
CA VAL A 137 0.43 14.08 -13.66
C VAL A 137 0.71 15.39 -12.95
N ASP A 138 -0.24 15.81 -12.11
CA ASP A 138 -0.01 16.86 -11.11
C ASP A 138 0.84 16.31 -9.95
N TRP A 139 2.16 16.31 -10.14
CA TRP A 139 3.13 15.83 -9.17
C TRP A 139 3.10 16.59 -7.84
N VAL A 140 2.66 17.85 -7.85
CA VAL A 140 2.54 18.67 -6.65
C VAL A 140 1.34 18.21 -5.82
N LYS A 141 0.18 18.02 -6.45
CA LYS A 141 -1.03 17.51 -5.79
C LYS A 141 -0.84 16.07 -5.33
N LEU A 142 -0.20 15.20 -6.13
CA LEU A 142 0.14 13.84 -5.71
C LEU A 142 1.00 13.83 -4.43
N ARG A 143 2.06 14.64 -4.40
CA ARG A 143 2.94 14.80 -3.23
C ARG A 143 2.20 15.35 -2.01
N SER A 144 1.25 16.26 -2.23
CA SER A 144 0.42 16.82 -1.16
C SER A 144 -0.49 15.76 -0.54
N ILE A 145 -1.17 14.95 -1.37
CA ILE A 145 -2.06 13.86 -0.92
C ILE A 145 -1.29 12.85 -0.07
N ILE A 146 -0.23 12.28 -0.63
CA ILE A 146 0.57 11.28 0.09
C ILE A 146 1.23 11.86 1.34
N GLY A 147 1.70 13.11 1.30
CA GLY A 147 2.24 13.79 2.47
C GLY A 147 1.22 13.98 3.59
N LYS A 148 -0.06 14.19 3.26
CA LYS A 148 -1.15 14.21 4.26
C LYS A 148 -1.32 12.84 4.92
N ILE A 149 -1.35 11.76 4.14
CA ILE A 149 -1.47 10.39 4.66
C ILE A 149 -0.26 10.03 5.54
N GLN A 150 0.96 10.34 5.10
CA GLN A 150 2.18 10.11 5.89
C GLN A 150 2.16 10.85 7.23
N ARG A 151 1.63 12.08 7.25
CA ARG A 151 1.43 12.85 8.49
C ARG A 151 0.35 12.22 9.38
N GLN A 152 -0.74 11.70 8.81
CA GLN A 152 -1.78 11.02 9.58
C GLN A 152 -1.24 9.75 10.25
N ILE A 153 -0.53 8.89 9.50
CA ILE A 153 0.19 7.71 10.05
C ILE A 153 1.08 8.17 11.21
N THR A 154 1.97 9.13 10.95
CA THR A 154 2.90 9.65 11.96
C THR A 154 2.19 10.21 13.19
N LYS A 155 1.07 10.92 13.03
CA LYS A 155 0.30 11.53 14.13
C LYS A 155 -0.46 10.48 14.95
N ALA A 156 -1.00 9.46 14.29
CA ALA A 156 -1.74 8.39 14.95
C ALA A 156 -0.82 7.43 15.71
N SER A 157 0.42 7.24 15.26
CA SER A 157 1.36 6.32 15.88
C SER A 157 1.83 6.78 17.28
N PRO A 158 1.54 6.02 18.35
CA PRO A 158 1.96 6.33 19.72
C PRO A 158 3.47 6.11 19.95
N ALA A 159 4.11 5.30 19.12
CA ALA A 159 5.53 5.00 19.24
C ALA A 159 6.21 4.93 17.87
N LYS A 160 7.53 4.76 17.89
CA LYS A 160 8.34 4.53 16.70
C LYS A 160 9.54 3.64 17.02
N LEU A 161 9.97 2.84 16.04
CA LEU A 161 11.27 2.18 16.02
C LEU A 161 12.15 2.95 15.04
N ARG A 162 13.20 3.61 15.55
CA ARG A 162 14.02 4.56 14.78
C ARG A 162 13.14 5.64 14.12
N ALA A 163 13.11 5.69 12.79
CA ALA A 163 12.28 6.62 12.01
C ALA A 163 10.91 6.03 11.60
N CYS A 164 10.67 4.73 11.83
CA CYS A 164 9.47 4.03 11.40
C CYS A 164 8.40 4.10 12.49
N PRO A 165 7.25 4.74 12.26
CA PRO A 165 6.17 4.78 13.23
C PRO A 165 5.61 3.38 13.51
N ILE A 166 5.14 3.15 14.73
CA ILE A 166 4.40 1.95 15.12
C ILE A 166 2.95 2.38 15.29
N MET A 167 2.06 1.85 14.46
CA MET A 167 0.63 2.19 14.44
C MET A 167 -0.10 1.68 15.69
N PRO A 168 -1.27 2.25 16.03
CA PRO A 168 -1.95 1.98 17.29
C PRO A 168 -2.19 0.50 17.62
N ASP A 169 -2.79 -0.28 16.71
CA ASP A 169 -3.11 -1.69 16.99
C ASP A 169 -1.83 -2.53 17.10
N ALA A 170 -0.83 -2.27 16.25
CA ALA A 170 0.50 -2.88 16.36
C ALA A 170 1.17 -2.54 17.70
N PHE A 171 1.04 -1.31 18.19
CA PHE A 171 1.64 -0.89 19.44
C PHE A 171 0.97 -1.57 20.65
N GLU A 172 -0.36 -1.62 20.68
CA GLU A 172 -1.11 -2.29 21.74
C GLU A 172 -0.71 -3.78 21.85
N LYS A 173 -0.64 -4.48 20.71
CA LYS A 173 -0.21 -5.90 20.67
C LYS A 173 1.26 -6.09 21.06
N LEU A 174 2.12 -5.12 20.73
CA LEU A 174 3.51 -5.14 21.14
C LEU A 174 3.64 -4.98 22.65
N GLN A 175 2.87 -4.06 23.25
CA GLN A 175 2.81 -3.85 24.70
C GLN A 175 2.29 -5.08 25.45
N ALA A 176 1.29 -5.77 24.87
CA ALA A 176 0.74 -7.00 25.41
C ALA A 176 1.69 -8.22 25.26
N GLY A 177 2.78 -8.08 24.51
CA GLY A 177 3.71 -9.19 24.22
C GLY A 177 3.16 -10.21 23.22
N GLU A 178 2.07 -9.90 22.53
CA GLU A 178 1.44 -10.76 21.52
C GLU A 178 2.25 -10.80 20.22
N ILE A 179 2.96 -9.72 19.92
CA ILE A 179 3.85 -9.61 18.76
C ILE A 179 5.22 -9.10 19.16
N ARG A 180 6.19 -9.33 18.28
CA ARG A 180 7.49 -8.66 18.26
C ARG A 180 7.67 -7.95 16.93
N ILE A 181 8.46 -6.89 16.90
CA ILE A 181 8.79 -6.16 15.67
C ILE A 181 10.09 -6.69 15.07
N TRP A 182 10.12 -6.87 13.75
CA TRP A 182 11.35 -7.19 13.04
C TRP A 182 12.18 -5.93 12.76
N ASN A 183 13.36 -5.82 13.37
CA ASN A 183 14.30 -4.71 13.20
C ASN A 183 15.44 -5.09 12.23
N TRP A 184 15.08 -5.64 11.06
CA TRP A 184 16.03 -5.97 9.97
C TRP A 184 17.27 -6.76 10.41
N GLY A 185 17.04 -7.83 11.19
CA GLY A 185 18.11 -8.71 11.66
C GLY A 185 17.91 -9.17 13.10
N THR A 186 17.12 -8.43 13.89
CA THR A 186 16.79 -8.80 15.27
C THR A 186 15.32 -8.58 15.58
N ALA A 187 14.75 -9.44 16.43
CA ALA A 187 13.44 -9.22 17.01
C ALA A 187 13.52 -8.13 18.09
N CYS A 188 12.56 -7.22 18.12
CA CYS A 188 12.40 -6.21 19.15
C CYS A 188 11.05 -6.40 19.86
N ASP A 189 11.11 -6.63 21.17
CA ASP A 189 9.95 -6.55 22.05
C ASP A 189 9.73 -5.12 22.54
N PHE A 190 8.63 -4.88 23.26
CA PHE A 190 8.27 -3.58 23.81
C PHE A 190 9.34 -2.98 24.75
N SER A 191 10.08 -3.82 25.48
CA SER A 191 11.10 -3.38 26.45
C SER A 191 12.39 -2.91 25.78
N SER A 192 12.54 -3.12 24.47
CA SER A 192 13.69 -2.70 23.71
C SER A 192 13.91 -1.18 23.80
N PRO A 193 15.13 -0.71 24.13
CA PRO A 193 15.44 0.72 24.19
C PRO A 193 15.38 1.42 22.82
N LEU A 194 15.22 0.65 21.73
CA LEU A 194 15.07 1.18 20.38
C LEU A 194 13.65 1.69 20.10
N ILE A 195 12.67 1.28 20.92
CA ILE A 195 11.30 1.76 20.84
C ILE A 195 11.20 3.07 21.59
N MET A 196 10.80 4.12 20.89
CA MET A 196 10.55 5.44 21.44
C MET A 196 9.05 5.69 21.49
N VAL A 197 8.48 5.69 22.69
CA VAL A 197 7.10 6.12 22.95
C VAL A 197 7.05 7.65 22.93
N ARG A 198 5.97 8.22 22.38
CA ARG A 198 5.76 9.67 22.28
C ARG A 198 4.95 10.24 23.42
#